data_AF-A0A3B8MJH6-F1
#
_entry.id   AF-A0A3B8MJH6-F1
#
_cell.length_a   1.000
_cell.length_b   1.000
_cell.length_c   1.000
_cell.angle_alpha   90.00
_cell.angle_beta   90.00
_cell.angle_gamma   90.00
#
_symmetry.space_group_name_H-M   'P 1'
#
loop_
_entity.id
_entity.type
_entity.pdbx_description
1 polymer ?
#
loop_
_entity_poly.entity_id
_entity_poly.type
_entity_poly.pdbx_seq_one_letter_code
_entity_poly.pdbx_strand_id
1 'polypeptide(L)'
;MLYPEAGIIKAKVIAYDLNIAPTILRHIKGRPLTLVRYPNGVTEKSFFQKNKPKKTPPWIDGVKLGDGDKKINYVLANEDTTLIWTANLATFELHQMHYRSPH
;
A
#
# COMPACT_ATOMS: atom_id res chain seq x y z
N MET A 1 17.66 7.42 -4.05
CA MET A 1 16.93 8.45 -3.28
C MET A 1 15.48 8.45 -3.76
N LEU A 2 14.47 8.75 -2.93
CA LEU A 2 13.06 8.65 -3.34
C LEU A 2 12.46 10.01 -3.77
N TYR A 3 12.81 11.08 -3.06
CA TYR A 3 12.55 12.46 -3.49
C TYR A 3 13.90 13.19 -3.54
N PRO A 4 14.56 13.27 -4.71
CA PRO A 4 15.89 13.86 -4.83
C PRO A 4 15.94 15.34 -4.43
N GLU A 5 14.98 16.14 -4.89
CA GLU A 5 14.91 17.59 -4.62
C GLU A 5 14.75 17.90 -3.13
N ALA A 6 14.03 17.04 -2.39
CA ALA A 6 13.79 17.18 -0.96
C ALA A 6 14.79 16.39 -0.08
N GLY A 7 15.77 15.68 -0.68
CA GLY A 7 16.71 14.84 0.06
C GLY A 7 16.05 13.72 0.88
N ILE A 8 14.91 13.18 0.42
CA ILE A 8 14.15 12.16 1.13
C ILE A 8 14.55 10.77 0.63
N ILE A 9 15.04 9.96 1.57
CA ILE A 9 15.36 8.54 1.37
C ILE A 9 14.22 7.63 1.85
N LYS A 10 14.26 6.36 1.46
CA LYS A 10 13.25 5.36 1.84
C LYS A 10 12.98 5.30 3.35
N ALA A 11 14.02 5.35 4.18
CA ALA A 11 13.88 5.30 5.63
C ALA A 11 13.00 6.46 6.17
N LYS A 12 13.07 7.66 5.58
CA LYS A 12 12.22 8.79 5.97
C LYS A 12 10.75 8.58 5.60
N VAL A 13 10.48 7.98 4.42
CA VAL A 13 9.11 7.63 4.01
C VAL A 13 8.51 6.58 4.96
N ILE A 14 9.28 5.53 5.26
CA ILE A 14 8.85 4.49 6.22
C ILE A 14 8.57 5.08 7.60
N ALA A 15 9.45 5.96 8.09
CA ALA A 15 9.27 6.63 9.38
C ALA A 15 8.02 7.53 9.39
N TYR A 16 7.73 8.22 8.28
CA TYR A 16 6.52 9.02 8.13
C TYR A 16 5.26 8.14 8.21
N ASP A 17 5.20 7.05 7.42
CA ASP A 17 4.07 6.12 7.42
C ASP A 17 3.81 5.50 8.79
N LEU A 18 4.88 5.12 9.51
CA LEU A 18 4.77 4.65 10.89
C LEU A 18 4.17 5.71 11.82
N ASN A 19 4.60 6.96 11.70
CA ASN A 19 4.11 8.07 12.53
C ASN A 19 2.62 8.37 12.28
N ILE A 20 2.18 8.33 11.01
CA ILE A 20 0.78 8.62 10.66
C ILE A 20 -0.15 7.40 10.78
N ALA A 21 0.39 6.19 10.97
CA ALA A 21 -0.37 4.94 11.01
C ALA A 21 -1.62 5.00 11.90
N PRO A 22 -1.57 5.51 13.15
CA PRO A 22 -2.74 5.57 14.03
C PRO A 22 -3.89 6.44 13.50
N THR A 23 -3.59 7.39 12.63
CA THR A 23 -4.56 8.30 12.01
C THR A 23 -5.07 7.72 10.70
N ILE A 24 -4.16 7.39 9.77
CA ILE A 24 -4.56 6.95 8.42
C ILE A 24 -5.34 5.63 8.45
N LEU A 25 -4.99 4.69 9.33
CA LEU A 25 -5.67 3.41 9.44
C LEU A 25 -7.15 3.55 9.83
N ARG A 26 -7.55 4.61 10.55
CA ARG A 26 -8.98 4.87 10.84
C ARG A 26 -9.82 5.05 9.57
N HIS A 27 -9.18 5.50 8.49
CA HIS A 27 -9.83 5.76 7.22
C HIS A 27 -9.74 4.56 6.27
N ILE A 28 -8.60 3.86 6.25
CA ILE A 28 -8.31 2.82 5.24
C ILE A 28 -8.44 1.38 5.74
N LYS A 29 -8.54 1.14 7.06
CA LYS A 29 -8.68 -0.22 7.62
C LYS A 29 -9.90 -0.95 7.04
N GLY A 30 -9.70 -2.20 6.65
CA GLY A 30 -10.70 -3.05 6.00
C GLY A 30 -11.05 -2.65 4.56
N ARG A 31 -10.38 -1.66 3.95
CA ARG A 31 -10.65 -1.23 2.57
C ARG A 31 -9.64 -1.82 1.60
N PRO A 32 -10.07 -2.38 0.45
CA PRO A 32 -9.17 -2.80 -0.62
C PRO A 32 -8.35 -1.62 -1.12
N LEU A 33 -7.04 -1.83 -1.23
CA LEU A 33 -6.11 -0.81 -1.69
C LEU A 33 -5.57 -1.11 -3.08
N THR A 34 -5.63 -0.10 -3.95
CA THR A 34 -4.73 -0.01 -5.10
C THR A 34 -3.49 0.78 -4.68
N LEU A 35 -2.32 0.21 -4.92
CA LEU A 35 -1.04 0.82 -4.54
C LEU A 35 -0.42 1.51 -5.76
N VAL A 36 0.08 2.74 -5.62
CA VAL A 36 0.94 3.37 -6.65
C VAL A 36 2.37 3.37 -6.16
N ARG A 37 3.23 2.68 -6.90
CA ARG A 37 4.60 2.37 -6.48
C ARG A 37 5.63 3.13 -7.30
N TYR A 38 6.67 3.61 -6.62
CA TYR A 38 7.80 4.37 -7.15
C TYR A 38 9.13 3.70 -6.72
N PRO A 39 9.45 2.49 -7.21
CA PRO A 39 10.62 1.74 -6.73
C PRO A 39 11.94 2.50 -6.85
N ASN A 40 12.04 3.36 -7.87
CA ASN A 40 13.23 4.13 -8.20
C ASN A 40 13.10 5.63 -7.85
N GLY A 41 12.03 6.03 -7.13
CA GLY A 41 11.76 7.42 -6.75
C GLY A 41 10.81 8.15 -7.70
N VAL A 42 10.44 9.39 -7.33
CA VAL A 42 9.40 10.19 -8.00
C VAL A 42 9.79 10.73 -9.37
N THR A 43 11.09 10.75 -9.69
CA THR A 43 11.60 11.18 -10.99
C THR A 43 11.53 10.09 -12.06
N GLU A 44 11.21 8.87 -11.65
CA GLU A 44 11.16 7.68 -12.50
C GLU A 44 9.73 7.17 -12.67
N LYS A 45 9.54 6.18 -13.56
CA LYS A 45 8.21 5.61 -13.82
C LYS A 45 7.62 4.96 -12.57
N SER A 46 6.38 5.31 -12.28
CA SER A 46 5.53 4.62 -11.31
C SER A 46 4.65 3.56 -11.97
N PHE A 47 4.01 2.71 -11.16
CA PHE A 47 2.99 1.79 -11.66
C PHE A 47 1.91 1.50 -10.62
N PHE A 48 0.72 1.17 -11.13
CA PHE A 48 -0.41 0.72 -10.32
C PHE A 48 -0.29 -0.77 -10.02
N GLN A 49 -0.50 -1.13 -8.75
CA GLN A 49 -0.53 -2.50 -8.28
C GLN A 49 -1.84 -2.75 -7.54
N LYS A 50 -2.82 -3.30 -8.27
CA LYS A 50 -4.11 -3.72 -7.74
C LYS A 50 -4.04 -5.10 -7.10
N ASN A 51 -3.41 -6.04 -7.81
CA ASN A 51 -3.27 -7.41 -7.33
C ASN A 51 -2.12 -7.49 -6.32
N LYS A 52 -2.39 -8.13 -5.18
CA LYS A 52 -1.46 -8.42 -4.11
C LYS A 52 -0.24 -9.17 -4.69
N PRO A 53 1.00 -8.69 -4.47
CA PRO A 53 2.20 -9.33 -5.00
C PRO A 53 2.29 -10.82 -4.66
N LYS A 54 2.88 -11.61 -5.57
CA LYS A 54 3.06 -13.06 -5.35
C LYS A 54 3.90 -13.37 -4.10
N LYS A 55 4.93 -12.55 -3.81
CA LYS A 55 5.82 -12.70 -2.65
C LYS A 55 5.38 -11.87 -1.45
N THR A 56 4.07 -11.72 -1.27
CA THR A 56 3.53 -10.99 -0.11
C THR A 56 3.66 -11.86 1.14
N PRO A 57 4.14 -11.32 2.28
CA PRO A 57 4.19 -12.05 3.54
C PRO A 57 2.82 -12.62 3.95
N PRO A 58 2.79 -13.78 4.64
CA PRO A 58 1.53 -14.47 4.97
C PRO A 58 0.63 -13.69 5.93
N TRP A 59 1.19 -12.78 6.72
CA TRP A 59 0.48 -11.95 7.70
C TRP A 59 -0.22 -10.73 7.09
N ILE A 60 0.03 -10.41 5.81
CA ILE A 60 -0.69 -9.33 5.11
C ILE A 60 -2.04 -9.88 4.70
N ASP A 61 -3.13 -9.22 5.07
CA ASP A 61 -4.47 -9.60 4.63
C ASP A 61 -4.75 -9.23 3.17
N GLY A 62 -5.75 -9.88 2.58
CA GLY A 62 -6.27 -9.48 1.28
C GLY A 62 -7.69 -9.93 1.04
N VAL A 63 -8.35 -9.30 0.08
CA VAL A 63 -9.72 -9.60 -0.32
C VAL A 63 -9.81 -9.78 -1.83
N LYS A 64 -10.46 -10.87 -2.26
CA LYS A 64 -10.68 -11.17 -3.67
C LYS A 64 -11.98 -10.52 -4.15
N LEU A 65 -11.89 -9.71 -5.20
CA LEU A 65 -13.04 -9.02 -5.80
C LEU A 65 -13.09 -9.24 -7.30
N GLY A 66 -14.32 -9.23 -7.83
CA GLY A 66 -14.62 -9.53 -9.23
C GLY A 66 -15.16 -10.94 -9.40
N ASP A 67 -15.46 -11.29 -10.65
CA ASP A 67 -16.11 -12.54 -11.01
C ASP A 67 -15.20 -13.48 -11.80
N GLY A 68 -15.37 -14.78 -11.55
CA GLY A 68 -14.64 -15.85 -12.22
C GLY A 68 -13.12 -15.64 -12.20
N ASP A 69 -12.50 -15.77 -13.37
CA ASP A 69 -11.06 -15.62 -13.58
C ASP A 69 -10.55 -14.17 -13.49
N LYS A 70 -11.46 -13.19 -13.43
CA LYS A 70 -11.11 -11.77 -13.29
C LYS A 70 -10.97 -11.32 -11.82
N LYS A 71 -10.94 -12.27 -10.89
CA LYS A 71 -10.76 -11.98 -9.46
C LYS A 71 -9.39 -11.35 -9.19
N ILE A 72 -9.39 -10.15 -8.64
CA ILE A 72 -8.20 -9.45 -8.18
C ILE A 72 -8.14 -9.58 -6.65
N ASN A 73 -7.00 -10.01 -6.13
CA ASN A 73 -6.76 -10.07 -4.69
C ASN A 73 -6.14 -8.75 -4.23
N TYR A 74 -6.90 -7.87 -3.61
CA TYR A 74 -6.42 -6.58 -3.14
C TYR A 74 -5.77 -6.71 -1.75
N VAL A 75 -4.81 -5.83 -1.45
CA VAL A 75 -4.22 -5.72 -0.10
C VAL A 75 -5.21 -5.02 0.83
N LEU A 76 -5.30 -5.48 2.08
CA LEU A 76 -5.98 -4.79 3.18
C LEU A 76 -4.97 -4.29 4.21
N ALA A 77 -4.91 -2.98 4.43
CA ALA A 77 -4.08 -2.38 5.49
C ALA A 77 -4.85 -2.37 6.82
N ASN A 78 -4.86 -3.52 7.51
CA ASN A 78 -5.56 -3.66 8.79
C ASN A 78 -4.72 -3.24 10.00
N GLU A 79 -3.41 -3.38 9.90
CA GLU A 79 -2.44 -3.07 10.96
C GLU A 79 -1.34 -2.16 10.41
N ASP A 80 -0.63 -1.51 11.33
CA ASP A 80 0.52 -0.64 11.05
C ASP A 80 1.63 -1.36 10.25
N THR A 81 1.90 -2.62 10.59
CA THR A 81 2.84 -3.49 9.90
C THR A 81 2.56 -3.59 8.39
N THR A 82 1.28 -3.66 7.99
CA THR A 82 0.90 -3.71 6.58
C THR A 82 1.20 -2.37 5.89
N LEU A 83 0.90 -1.26 6.55
CA LEU A 83 1.20 0.07 6.02
C LEU A 83 2.72 0.24 5.81
N ILE A 84 3.52 -0.10 6.81
CA ILE A 84 5.00 -0.06 6.76
C ILE A 84 5.53 -0.96 5.65
N TRP A 85 4.94 -2.14 5.46
CA TRP A 85 5.31 -3.03 4.36
C TRP A 85 5.02 -2.38 2.99
N THR A 86 3.88 -1.71 2.82
CA THR A 86 3.60 -0.97 1.57
C THR A 86 4.60 0.16 1.33
N ALA A 87 5.02 0.87 2.38
CA ALA A 87 6.04 1.91 2.33
C ALA A 87 7.41 1.35 1.88
N ASN A 88 7.80 0.19 2.41
CA ASN A 88 9.05 -0.49 2.03
C ASN A 88 9.07 -0.90 0.54
N LEU A 89 7.90 -1.20 -0.02
CA LEU A 89 7.69 -1.43 -1.46
C LEU A 89 7.73 -0.15 -2.30
N ALA A 90 8.02 1.01 -1.69
CA ALA A 90 7.98 2.35 -2.25
C ALA A 90 6.57 2.72 -2.76
N THR A 91 5.54 2.37 -2.01
CA THR A 91 4.17 2.85 -2.27
C THR A 91 4.02 4.24 -1.70
N PHE A 92 3.72 5.24 -2.54
CA PHE A 92 3.51 6.62 -2.07
C PHE A 92 2.04 7.02 -2.10
N GLU A 93 1.22 6.32 -2.86
CA GLU A 93 -0.21 6.58 -2.92
C GLU A 93 -0.98 5.30 -2.58
N LEU A 94 -1.93 5.44 -1.66
CA LEU A 94 -2.86 4.41 -1.23
C LEU A 94 -4.24 4.82 -1.71
N HIS A 95 -4.78 4.09 -2.68
CA HIS A 95 -6.10 4.36 -3.25
C HIS A 95 -7.09 3.33 -2.74
N GLN A 96 -7.87 3.73 -1.76
CA GLN A 96 -8.89 2.96 -1.07
C GLN A 96 -10.21 2.94 -1.84
N MET A 97 -10.90 1.81 -1.83
CA MET A 97 -12.29 1.75 -2.26
C MET A 97 -13.23 2.32 -1.18
N HIS A 98 -14.37 2.89 -1.59
CA HIS A 98 -15.35 3.47 -0.65
C HIS A 98 -16.17 2.43 0.13
N TYR A 99 -15.98 1.13 -0.14
CA TYR A 99 -16.56 0.06 0.66
C TYR A 99 -15.51 -0.58 1.59
N ARG A 100 -15.96 -1.25 2.66
CA ARG A 100 -15.11 -2.08 3.54
C ARG A 100 -15.45 -3.56 3.32
N SER A 101 -14.43 -4.41 3.24
CA SER A 101 -14.64 -5.86 3.28
C SER A 101 -15.36 -6.21 4.57
N PRO A 102 -16.44 -7.02 4.52
CA PRO A 102 -16.97 -7.61 5.74
C PRO A 102 -15.86 -8.42 6.43
N HIS A 103 -15.81 -8.28 7.75
CA HIS A 103 -14.96 -9.09 8.62
C HIS A 103 -15.57 -10.48 8.81
#